data_AF-A0A089KFA4-F1
#
_entry.id   AF-A0A089KFA4-F1
#
_cell.length_a   1.000
_cell.length_b   1.000
_cell.length_c   1.000
_cell.angle_alpha   90.00
_cell.angle_beta   90.00
_cell.angle_gamma   90.00
#
_symmetry.space_group_name_H-M   'P 1'
#
loop_
_entity.id
_entity.type
_entity.pdbx_description
1 polymer ?
#
loop_
_entity_poly.entity_id
_entity_poly.type
_entity_poly.pdbx_seq_one_letter_code
_entity_poly.pdbx_strand_id
1 'polypeptide(L)'
;MVRALKIIAYAEFVSVYIFGIIVGNTAGKYTDFPLTFNNFAWGIMLSYWIGGLLICVFILAFAAILDNLQSINLRVHNIEKELCNQKQPRSDIEVSSALALID
;
A
#
# COMPACT_ATOMS: atom_id res chain seq x y z
N MET A 1 -1.95 -6.15 -6.12
CA MET A 1 -1.87 -4.69 -5.85
C MET A 1 -0.81 -4.36 -4.81
N VAL A 2 -0.84 -4.97 -3.62
CA VAL A 2 0.13 -4.67 -2.55
C VAL A 2 1.58 -5.05 -2.86
N ARG A 3 1.81 -6.14 -3.62
CA ARG A 3 3.15 -6.51 -4.08
C ARG A 3 3.80 -5.42 -4.95
N ALA A 4 3.02 -4.73 -5.78
CA ALA A 4 3.51 -3.60 -6.58
C ALA A 4 3.83 -2.38 -5.71
N LEU A 5 2.99 -2.08 -4.71
CA LEU A 5 3.25 -1.00 -3.74
C LEU A 5 4.56 -1.21 -2.98
N LYS A 6 4.85 -2.45 -2.56
CA LYS A 6 6.11 -2.79 -1.89
C LYS A 6 7.32 -2.58 -2.81
N ILE A 7 7.23 -2.99 -4.07
CA ILE A 7 8.29 -2.78 -5.06
C ILE A 7 8.53 -1.29 -5.30
N ILE A 8 7.47 -0.49 -5.42
CA ILE A 8 7.57 0.97 -5.58
C ILE A 8 8.25 1.60 -4.36
N ALA A 9 7.88 1.21 -3.14
CA ALA A 9 8.54 1.69 -1.92
C ALA A 9 10.04 1.40 -1.91
N TYR A 10 10.46 0.18 -2.29
CA TYR A 10 11.89 -0.15 -2.35
C TYR A 10 12.62 0.60 -3.46
N ALA A 11 12.00 0.75 -4.64
CA ALA A 11 12.58 1.50 -5.74
C ALA A 11 12.79 2.98 -5.37
N GLU A 12 11.81 3.56 -4.66
CA GLU A 12 11.88 4.94 -4.19
C GLU A 12 12.94 5.11 -3.09
N PHE A 13 13.09 4.13 -2.20
CA PHE A 13 14.17 4.16 -1.21
C PHE A 13 15.55 4.22 -1.88
N VAL A 14 15.76 3.39 -2.90
CA VAL A 14 17.01 3.35 -3.66
C VAL A 14 17.23 4.66 -4.42
N SER A 15 16.20 5.22 -5.05
CA SER A 15 16.29 6.50 -5.77
C SER A 15 16.68 7.63 -4.81
N VAL A 16 16.01 7.76 -3.66
CA VAL A 16 16.29 8.77 -2.64
C VAL A 16 17.68 8.59 -2.04
N TYR A 17 18.13 7.35 -1.86
CA TYR A 17 19.48 7.08 -1.35
C TYR A 17 20.55 7.65 -2.29
N ILE A 18 20.44 7.37 -3.60
CA ILE A 18 21.36 7.88 -4.63
C ILE A 18 21.26 9.40 -4.76
N PHE A 19 20.04 9.95 -4.78
CA PHE A 19 19.82 11.40 -4.84
C PHE A 19 20.43 12.12 -3.65
N GLY A 20 20.31 11.57 -2.44
CA GLY A 20 20.94 12.15 -1.24
C GLY A 20 22.45 12.30 -1.37
N ILE A 21 23.13 11.34 -2.02
CA ILE A 21 24.58 11.40 -2.28
C ILE A 21 24.90 12.49 -3.31
N ILE A 22 24.15 12.56 -4.41
CA ILE A 22 24.35 13.56 -5.47
C ILE A 22 24.15 14.98 -4.92
N VAL A 23 23.06 15.18 -4.17
CA VAL A 23 22.73 16.46 -3.55
C VAL A 23 23.77 16.81 -2.48
N GLY A 24 24.18 15.86 -1.64
CA GLY A 24 25.23 16.07 -0.64
C GLY A 24 26.56 16.54 -1.25
N ASN A 25 26.98 15.93 -2.37
CA ASN A 25 28.20 16.30 -3.08
C ASN A 25 28.08 17.64 -3.83
N THR A 26 26.88 17.97 -4.34
CA THR A 26 26.67 19.23 -5.05
C THR A 26 26.54 20.38 -4.08
N ALA A 27 25.68 20.26 -3.06
CA ALA A 27 25.47 21.28 -2.05
C ALA A 27 26.73 21.52 -1.20
N GLY A 28 27.51 20.48 -0.91
CA GLY A 28 28.75 20.63 -0.13
C GLY A 28 29.84 21.46 -0.83
N LYS A 29 29.73 21.70 -2.14
CA LYS A 29 30.64 22.59 -2.89
C LYS A 29 30.24 24.06 -2.85
N TYR A 30 28.97 24.35 -2.56
CA TYR A 30 28.40 25.69 -2.71
C TYR A 30 27.77 26.22 -1.41
N THR A 31 27.86 25.48 -0.31
CA THR A 31 27.21 25.85 0.94
C THR A 31 28.11 25.58 2.15
N ASP A 32 28.13 26.53 3.07
CA ASP A 32 28.75 26.39 4.40
C ASP A 32 27.71 25.87 5.42
N PHE A 33 26.89 24.90 5.03
CA PHE A 33 25.92 24.33 5.95
C PHE A 33 26.65 23.64 7.12
N PRO A 34 26.12 23.74 8.37
CA PRO A 34 26.61 22.91 9.47
C PRO A 34 26.62 21.43 9.07
N LEU A 35 27.68 20.71 9.47
CA LEU A 35 27.98 19.32 9.06
C LEU A 35 28.44 19.14 7.61
N THR A 36 29.00 20.19 6.98
CA THR A 36 29.72 20.04 5.70
C THR A 36 31.18 19.66 5.97
N PHE A 37 31.63 18.53 5.44
CA PHE A 37 33.01 18.05 5.58
C PHE A 37 33.51 17.56 4.24
N ASN A 38 34.74 17.93 3.87
CA ASN A 38 35.38 17.51 2.62
C ASN A 38 34.54 17.79 1.36
N ASN A 39 33.98 19.01 1.24
CA ASN A 39 33.09 19.42 0.17
C ASN A 39 31.81 18.57 0.02
N PHE A 40 31.40 17.87 1.10
CA PHE A 40 30.20 17.06 1.14
C PHE A 40 29.28 17.51 2.28
N ALA A 41 28.04 17.88 1.93
CA ALA A 41 27.03 18.33 2.88
C ALA A 41 26.31 17.13 3.52
N TRP A 42 26.90 16.57 4.58
CA TRP A 42 26.36 15.39 5.25
C TRP A 42 24.97 15.61 5.85
N GLY A 43 24.71 16.81 6.38
CA GLY A 43 23.40 17.16 6.93
C GLY A 43 22.27 17.07 5.90
N ILE A 44 22.53 17.49 4.66
CA ILE A 44 21.55 17.44 3.56
C ILE A 44 21.37 15.99 3.08
N MET A 45 22.46 15.23 2.95
CA MET A 45 22.36 13.80 2.60
C MET A 45 21.51 13.04 3.64
N LEU A 46 21.76 13.26 4.93
CA LEU A 46 21.04 12.60 6.01
C LEU A 46 19.56 13.01 6.04
N SER A 47 19.22 14.27 5.76
CA SER A 47 17.82 14.70 5.70
C SER A 47 17.06 14.02 4.56
N TYR A 48 17.70 13.83 3.39
CA TYR A 48 17.13 13.05 2.29
C TYR A 48 16.90 11.59 2.69
N TRP A 49 17.89 10.95 3.34
CA TRP A 49 17.76 9.55 3.74
C TRP A 49 16.69 9.35 4.81
N ILE A 50 16.64 10.21 5.83
CA ILE A 50 15.62 10.14 6.89
C ILE A 50 14.23 10.43 6.31
N GLY A 51 14.11 11.48 5.48
CA GLY A 51 12.85 11.82 4.82
C GLY A 51 12.35 10.71 3.89
N GLY A 52 13.25 10.14 3.09
CA GLY A 52 12.95 8.99 2.22
C GLY A 52 12.52 7.76 3.01
N LEU A 53 13.21 7.46 4.12
CA LEU A 53 12.87 6.32 4.99
C LEU A 53 11.48 6.51 5.60
N LEU A 54 11.15 7.71 6.08
CA LEU A 54 9.81 8.04 6.58
C LEU A 54 8.73 7.79 5.52
N ILE A 55 8.92 8.30 4.30
CA ILE A 55 7.97 8.11 3.19
C ILE A 55 7.80 6.62 2.88
N CYS A 56 8.89 5.86 2.82
CA CYS A 56 8.85 4.42 2.55
C CYS A 56 8.06 3.66 3.63
N VAL A 57 8.26 4.00 4.91
CA VAL A 57 7.51 3.42 6.03
C VAL A 57 6.01 3.72 5.88
N PHE A 58 5.63 4.95 5.52
CA PHE A 58 4.24 5.29 5.24
C PHE A 58 3.65 4.47 4.10
N ILE A 59 4.35 4.34 2.96
CA ILE A 59 3.87 3.55 1.82
C ILE A 59 3.67 2.08 2.21
N LEU A 60 4.61 1.50 2.97
CA LEU A 60 4.51 0.13 3.45
C LEU A 60 3.34 -0.05 4.43
N ALA A 61 3.10 0.93 5.32
CA ALA A 61 1.96 0.91 6.24
C ALA A 61 0.63 0.96 5.47
N PHE A 62 0.50 1.85 4.47
CA PHE A 62 -0.67 1.90 3.60
C PHE A 62 -0.87 0.60 2.82
N ALA A 63 0.21 -0.02 2.35
CA ALA A 63 0.15 -1.32 1.69
C ALA A 63 -0.43 -2.41 2.61
N ALA A 64 -0.03 -2.45 3.87
CA ALA A 64 -0.56 -3.39 4.86
C ALA A 64 -2.04 -3.16 5.18
N ILE A 65 -2.47 -1.89 5.28
CA ILE A 65 -3.88 -1.54 5.50
C ILE A 65 -4.72 -2.00 4.30
N LEU A 66 -4.25 -1.77 3.08
CA LEU A 66 -4.94 -2.19 1.85
C LEU A 66 -5.05 -3.72 1.76
N ASP A 67 -4.03 -4.47 2.17
CA ASP A 67 -4.10 -5.94 2.25
C ASP A 67 -5.23 -6.38 3.19
N ASN A 68 -5.35 -5.76 4.36
CA ASN A 68 -6.41 -6.07 5.32
C ASN A 68 -7.80 -5.72 4.77
N LEU A 69 -7.95 -4.58 4.08
CA LEU A 69 -9.22 -4.19 3.45
C LEU A 69 -9.62 -5.15 2.33
N GLN A 70 -8.67 -5.60 1.49
CA GLN A 70 -8.95 -6.61 0.47
C GLN A 70 -9.41 -7.93 1.09
N SER A 71 -8.78 -8.35 2.19
CA SER A 71 -9.17 -9.56 2.92
C SER A 71 -10.59 -9.45 3.49
N ILE A 72 -10.93 -8.32 4.11
CA ILE A 72 -12.28 -8.07 4.64
C ILE A 72 -13.31 -8.06 3.51
N ASN A 73 -13.03 -7.35 2.41
CA ASN A 73 -13.94 -7.27 1.28
C ASN A 73 -14.23 -8.65 0.66
N LEU A 74 -13.20 -9.50 0.53
CA LEU A 74 -13.36 -10.89 0.09
C LEU A 74 -14.25 -11.71 1.03
N ARG A 75 -14.09 -11.54 2.35
CA ARG A 75 -14.92 -12.25 3.33
C ARG A 75 -16.38 -11.80 3.28
N VAL A 76 -16.62 -10.50 3.15
CA VAL A 76 -17.98 -9.94 2.98
C VAL A 76 -18.61 -10.47 1.70
N HIS A 77 -17.88 -10.44 0.58
CA HIS A 77 -18.38 -10.95 -0.68
C HIS A 77 -18.73 -12.45 -0.62
N ASN A 78 -17.93 -13.26 0.09
CA ASN A 78 -18.24 -14.67 0.31
C ASN A 78 -19.51 -14.87 1.15
N ILE A 79 -19.70 -14.06 2.21
CA ILE A 79 -20.91 -14.09 3.04
C ILE A 79 -22.14 -13.70 2.22
N GLU A 80 -22.05 -12.64 1.40
CA GLU A 80 -23.12 -12.23 0.50
C GLU A 80 -23.48 -13.34 -0.49
N LYS A 81 -22.47 -14.02 -1.04
CA LYS A 81 -22.65 -15.15 -1.95
C LYS A 81 -23.32 -16.34 -1.26
N GLU A 82 -22.92 -16.67 -0.03
CA GLU A 82 -23.58 -17.72 0.78
C GLU A 82 -25.04 -17.37 1.09
N LEU A 83 -25.33 -16.11 1.45
CA LEU A 83 -26.70 -15.64 1.71
C LEU A 83 -27.57 -15.65 0.45
N CYS A 84 -27.01 -15.26 -0.71
CA CYS A 84 -27.71 -15.34 -1.99
C CYS A 84 -28.03 -16.80 -2.34
N ASN A 85 -27.04 -17.69 -2.20
CA ASN A 85 -27.19 -19.12 -2.45
C ASN A 85 -28.09 -19.83 -1.41
N GLN A 86 -28.31 -19.27 -0.21
CA GLN A 86 -29.28 -19.81 0.77
C GLN A 86 -30.71 -19.32 0.53
N LYS A 87 -30.89 -18.11 -0.01
CA LYS A 87 -32.24 -17.61 -0.35
C LYS A 87 -32.83 -18.33 -1.56
N GLN A 88 -32.02 -18.66 -2.55
CA GLN A 88 -32.43 -19.32 -3.79
C GLN A 88 -33.07 -20.72 -3.62
N PRO A 89 -32.52 -21.66 -2.81
CA PRO A 89 -33.12 -22.99 -2.65
C PRO A 89 -34.46 -22.95 -1.92
N ARG A 90 -34.75 -21.91 -1.12
CA ARG A 90 -36.01 -21.82 -0.37
C ARG A 90 -37.14 -21.22 -1.19
N SER A 91 -36.85 -20.24 -2.06
CA SER A 91 -37.85 -19.67 -2.98
C SER A 91 -38.29 -20.68 -4.04
N ASP A 92 -37.37 -21.48 -4.56
CA ASP A 92 -37.67 -22.42 -5.64
C ASP A 92 -38.56 -23.58 -5.14
N ILE A 93 -38.39 -23.97 -3.87
CA ILE A 93 -39.21 -24.99 -3.20
C ILE A 93 -40.59 -24.42 -2.79
N GLU A 94 -40.68 -23.18 -2.31
CA GLU A 94 -41.96 -22.54 -1.99
C GLU A 94 -42.79 -22.24 -3.24
N VAL A 95 -42.17 -21.76 -4.33
CA VAL A 95 -42.86 -21.49 -5.60
C VAL A 95 -43.31 -22.79 -6.26
N SER A 96 -42.46 -23.84 -6.26
CA SER A 96 -42.85 -25.15 -6.80
C SER A 96 -43.95 -25.85 -5.99
N SER A 97 -43.96 -25.70 -4.66
CA SER A 97 -45.01 -26.28 -3.81
C SER A 97 -46.32 -25.48 -3.87
N ALA A 98 -46.27 -24.16 -4.01
CA ALA A 98 -47.44 -23.33 -4.26
C ALA A 98 -48.07 -23.59 -5.64
N LEU A 99 -47.27 -23.79 -6.69
CA LEU A 99 -47.76 -24.17 -8.01
C LEU A 99 -48.38 -25.57 -8.05
N ALA A 100 -47.83 -26.54 -7.31
CA ALA A 100 -48.37 -27.89 -7.21
C ALA A 100 -49.70 -28.00 -6.43
N LEU A 101 -50.11 -26.94 -5.73
CA LEU A 101 -51.36 -26.86 -4.96
C LEU A 101 -52.50 -26.18 -5.74
N ILE A 102 -52.21 -25.63 -6.92
CA ILE A 102 -53.16 -24.90 -7.78
C ILE A 102 -53.65 -25.77 -8.96
N ASP A 103 -52.97 -26.88 -9.27
CA ASP A 103 -53.45 -27.97 -10.16
C ASP A 103 -54.30 -28.99 -9.37
#